data_AF-A0A2E7LMU3-F1
#
_entry.id   AF-A0A2E7LMU3-F1
#
_cell.length_a   1.000
_cell.length_b   1.000
_cell.length_c   1.000
_cell.angle_alpha   90.00
_cell.angle_beta   90.00
_cell.angle_gamma   90.00
#
_symmetry.space_group_name_H-M   'P 1'
#
loop_
_entity.id
_entity.type
_entity.pdbx_description
1 polymer ?
#
loop_
_entity_poly.entity_id
_entity_poly.type
_entity_poly.pdbx_seq_one_letter_code
_entity_poly.pdbx_strand_id
1 'polypeptide(L)'
;MLGNMLNGREQQFLATRDELTSTWRILNTWHDSLKRLNPDDDIPDDSPAVTILTEGAYIALVTESARQGLLENMSFSNYDDYAPTLQEKEAEIQSLQAEIQSLRTKIVKHEEKPTHSEGFDLKTRAMDSIVKLAAMGDMSDLTLN
;
A
#
# COMPACT_ATOMS: atom_id res chain seq x y z
N MET A 1 -2.26 -5.86 -45.84
CA MET A 1 -2.29 -4.41 -45.52
C MET A 1 -2.13 -4.23 -44.01
N LEU A 2 -0.90 -4.34 -43.49
CA LEU A 2 -0.63 -4.22 -42.04
C LEU A 2 -1.00 -2.83 -41.52
N GLY A 3 -0.81 -1.80 -42.36
CA GLY A 3 -1.30 -0.45 -42.10
C GLY A 3 -2.81 -0.34 -41.87
N ASN A 4 -3.64 -1.26 -42.38
CA ASN A 4 -5.10 -1.34 -42.11
C ASN A 4 -5.46 -2.34 -41.00
N MET A 5 -4.52 -3.20 -40.55
CA MET A 5 -4.69 -4.07 -39.37
C MET A 5 -4.19 -3.38 -38.09
N LEU A 6 -3.22 -2.47 -38.23
CA LEU A 6 -2.68 -1.64 -37.14
C LEU A 6 -3.43 -0.29 -37.05
N ASN A 7 -3.88 0.29 -38.18
CA ASN A 7 -5.00 1.25 -38.14
C ASN A 7 -6.26 0.50 -37.73
N GLY A 8 -6.85 0.88 -36.61
CA GLY A 8 -8.07 0.24 -36.09
C GLY A 8 -7.86 -0.46 -34.76
N ARG A 9 -6.61 -0.57 -34.28
CA ARG A 9 -6.38 -0.80 -32.85
C ARG A 9 -6.76 0.46 -32.08
N GLU A 10 -7.58 0.30 -31.05
CA GLU A 10 -7.97 1.40 -30.15
C GLU A 10 -6.74 2.01 -29.44
N GLN A 11 -5.67 1.23 -29.28
CA GLN A 11 -4.45 1.63 -28.60
C GLN A 11 -3.37 2.10 -29.58
N GLN A 12 -2.96 3.35 -29.43
CA GLN A 12 -1.89 3.98 -30.22
C GLN A 12 -0.50 3.45 -29.83
N PHE A 13 -0.23 3.23 -28.55
CA PHE A 13 1.07 2.81 -28.06
C PHE A 13 0.99 1.43 -27.42
N LEU A 14 1.89 0.54 -27.83
CA LEU A 14 2.05 -0.79 -27.25
C LEU A 14 3.47 -0.89 -26.68
N ALA A 15 3.56 -1.15 -25.38
CA ALA A 15 4.83 -1.40 -24.71
C ALA A 15 5.04 -2.91 -24.55
N THR A 16 6.20 -3.42 -24.95
CA THR A 16 6.58 -4.81 -24.80
C THR A 16 7.97 -4.89 -24.20
N ARG A 17 8.14 -5.71 -23.16
CA ARG A 17 9.45 -5.94 -22.54
C ARG A 17 10.18 -7.04 -23.32
N ASP A 18 11.44 -6.79 -23.65
CA ASP A 18 12.38 -7.83 -24.03
C ASP A 18 13.08 -8.38 -22.78
N GLU A 19 12.83 -9.67 -22.48
CA GLU A 19 13.38 -10.36 -21.33
C GLU A 19 14.90 -10.61 -21.45
N LEU A 20 15.45 -10.69 -22.67
CA LEU A 20 16.88 -10.96 -22.85
C LEU A 20 17.73 -9.73 -22.55
N THR A 21 17.29 -8.57 -23.03
CA THR A 21 18.04 -7.31 -22.89
C THR A 21 17.55 -6.44 -21.73
N SER A 22 16.43 -6.80 -21.10
CA SER A 22 15.77 -5.97 -20.08
C SER A 22 15.46 -4.55 -20.57
N THR A 23 15.06 -4.44 -21.84
CA THR A 23 14.63 -3.18 -22.45
C THR A 23 13.14 -3.20 -22.76
N TRP A 24 12.56 -2.01 -22.85
CA TRP A 24 11.16 -1.80 -23.21
C TRP A 24 11.07 -1.24 -24.61
N ARG A 25 10.35 -1.95 -25.47
CA ARG A 25 10.05 -1.55 -26.83
C ARG A 25 8.65 -0.95 -26.88
N ILE A 26 8.57 0.34 -27.17
CA ILE A 26 7.32 1.08 -27.32
C ILE A 26 7.04 1.26 -28.82
N LEU A 27 5.98 0.64 -29.30
CA LEU A 27 5.52 0.74 -30.69
C LEU A 27 4.35 1.72 -30.81
N ASN A 28 4.50 2.73 -31.66
CA ASN A 28 3.40 3.59 -32.12
C ASN A 28 2.69 2.92 -33.30
N THR A 29 1.58 2.25 -33.03
CA THR A 29 0.80 1.47 -34.01
C THR A 29 0.16 2.35 -35.10
N TRP A 30 0.02 3.65 -34.84
CA TRP A 30 -0.59 4.61 -35.77
C TRP A 30 0.45 5.33 -36.65
N HIS A 31 1.73 5.04 -36.49
CA HIS A 31 2.79 5.73 -37.23
C HIS A 31 2.76 5.36 -38.73
N ASP A 32 2.90 6.38 -39.60
CA ASP A 32 2.75 6.22 -41.05
C ASP A 32 3.78 5.28 -41.69
N SER A 33 4.97 5.14 -41.09
CA SER A 33 6.00 4.21 -41.58
C SER A 33 5.51 2.76 -41.64
N LEU A 34 4.59 2.37 -40.76
CA LEU A 34 4.05 1.01 -40.68
C LEU A 34 3.08 0.69 -41.84
N LYS A 35 2.56 1.70 -42.53
CA LYS A 35 1.66 1.51 -43.68
C LYS A 35 2.36 0.90 -44.90
N ARG A 36 3.70 1.02 -44.96
CA ARG A 36 4.53 0.56 -46.08
C ARG A 36 5.18 -0.80 -45.83
N LEU A 37 5.03 -1.36 -44.63
CA LEU A 37 5.56 -2.69 -44.30
C LEU A 37 4.65 -3.80 -44.85
N ASN A 38 5.22 -4.92 -45.27
CA ASN A 38 4.42 -6.10 -45.54
C ASN A 38 3.87 -6.67 -44.22
N PRO A 39 2.73 -7.37 -44.26
CA PRO A 39 2.13 -7.95 -43.05
C PRO A 39 2.99 -8.98 -42.32
N ASP A 40 3.87 -9.64 -43.06
CA ASP A 40 4.73 -10.71 -42.55
C ASP A 40 6.13 -10.22 -42.17
N ASP A 41 6.42 -8.93 -42.40
CA ASP A 41 7.71 -8.33 -42.08
C ASP A 41 7.73 -7.90 -40.61
N ASP A 42 8.81 -8.25 -39.91
CA ASP A 42 9.07 -7.73 -38.58
C ASP A 42 9.36 -6.22 -38.63
N ILE A 43 8.91 -5.50 -37.61
CA ILE A 43 9.20 -4.07 -37.47
C ILE A 43 10.60 -3.94 -36.84
N PRO A 44 11.57 -3.31 -37.52
CA PRO A 44 12.91 -3.18 -36.97
C PRO A 44 12.97 -2.13 -35.86
N ASP A 45 13.99 -2.23 -35.01
CA ASP A 45 14.17 -1.38 -33.83
C ASP A 45 14.63 0.05 -34.14
N ASP A 46 15.20 0.27 -35.33
CA ASP A 46 15.56 1.59 -35.87
C ASP A 46 14.38 2.29 -36.56
N SER A 47 13.21 1.64 -36.60
CA SER A 47 12.00 2.22 -37.17
C SER A 47 11.60 3.48 -36.40
N PRO A 48 11.18 4.57 -37.09
CA PRO A 48 10.69 5.77 -36.43
C PRO A 48 9.39 5.55 -35.64
N ALA A 49 8.72 4.41 -35.84
CA ALA A 49 7.56 4.01 -35.07
C ALA A 49 7.90 3.37 -33.72
N VAL A 50 9.18 3.08 -33.46
CA VAL A 50 9.66 2.34 -32.30
C VAL A 50 10.51 3.25 -31.42
N THR A 51 10.26 3.21 -30.13
CA THR A 51 11.10 3.85 -29.10
C THR A 51 11.56 2.79 -28.12
N ILE A 52 12.87 2.70 -27.92
CA ILE A 52 13.46 1.75 -26.98
C ILE A 52 13.87 2.50 -25.72
N LEU A 53 13.41 2.02 -24.57
CA LEU A 53 13.73 2.54 -23.26
C LEU A 53 14.45 1.47 -22.44
N THR A 54 15.34 1.90 -21.57
CA THR A 54 15.84 1.05 -20.50
C THR A 54 14.72 0.80 -19.48
N GLU A 55 14.81 -0.28 -18.71
CA GLU A 55 13.85 -0.60 -17.65
C GLU A 55 13.66 0.57 -16.66
N GLY A 56 14.75 1.21 -16.22
CA GLY A 56 14.68 2.37 -15.34
C GLY A 56 13.95 3.57 -15.97
N ALA A 57 14.17 3.82 -17.27
CA ALA A 57 13.49 4.91 -17.97
C ALA A 57 11.99 4.64 -18.14
N TYR A 58 11.62 3.39 -18.44
CA TYR A 58 10.22 3.00 -18.53
C TYR A 58 9.51 3.11 -17.17
N ILE A 59 10.11 2.61 -16.09
CA ILE A 59 9.55 2.70 -14.73
C ILE A 59 9.37 4.17 -14.33
N ALA A 60 10.35 5.03 -14.60
CA ALA A 60 10.26 6.46 -14.31
C ALA A 60 9.10 7.12 -15.08
N LEU A 61 8.93 6.79 -16.37
CA LEU A 61 7.84 7.30 -17.20
C LEU A 61 6.47 6.89 -16.65
N VAL A 62 6.30 5.60 -16.32
CA VAL A 62 5.04 5.09 -15.76
C VAL A 62 4.75 5.70 -14.39
N THR A 63 5.76 5.84 -13.54
CA THR A 63 5.63 6.44 -12.21
C THR A 63 5.21 7.90 -12.29
N GLU A 64 5.81 8.67 -13.19
CA GLU A 64 5.44 10.07 -13.39
C GLU A 64 4.04 10.21 -14.02
N SER A 65 3.68 9.31 -14.92
CA SER A 65 2.32 9.24 -15.50
C SER A 65 1.27 8.91 -14.43
N ALA A 66 1.60 8.01 -13.49
CA ALA A 66 0.79 7.70 -12.32
C ALA A 66 0.58 8.93 -11.43
N ARG A 67 1.66 9.67 -11.16
CA ARG A 67 1.61 10.90 -10.36
C ARG A 67 0.70 11.96 -10.99
N GLN A 68 0.62 11.99 -12.32
CA GLN A 68 -0.23 12.90 -13.08
C GLN A 68 -1.66 12.38 -13.31
N GLY A 69 -1.97 11.14 -12.88
CA GLY A 69 -3.28 10.53 -13.06
C GLY A 69 -3.58 10.08 -14.50
N LEU A 70 -2.56 9.88 -15.33
CA LEU A 70 -2.73 9.55 -16.75
C LEU A 70 -2.83 8.04 -17.04
N LEU A 71 -2.80 7.20 -16.00
CA LEU A 71 -2.86 5.74 -16.15
C LEU A 71 -4.23 5.20 -16.54
N GLU A 72 -5.29 6.01 -16.47
CA GLU A 72 -6.65 5.59 -16.83
C GLU A 72 -6.75 5.10 -18.28
N ASN A 73 -5.88 5.63 -19.16
CA ASN A 73 -5.81 5.25 -20.57
C ASN A 73 -4.86 4.07 -20.82
N MET A 74 -4.16 3.58 -19.78
CA MET A 74 -3.29 2.42 -19.91
C MET A 74 -4.08 1.14 -19.70
N SER A 75 -4.09 0.30 -20.74
CA SER A 75 -4.59 -1.06 -20.65
C SER A 75 -3.40 -1.99 -20.53
N PHE A 76 -3.34 -2.74 -19.42
CA PHE A 76 -2.35 -3.79 -19.26
C PHE A 76 -3.00 -5.11 -19.69
N SER A 77 -2.44 -5.74 -20.71
CA SER A 77 -2.94 -7.00 -21.28
C SER A 77 -2.94 -8.18 -20.30
N ASN A 78 -2.32 -8.01 -19.13
CA ASN A 78 -2.15 -9.06 -18.12
C ASN A 78 -2.99 -8.80 -16.85
N TYR A 79 -3.97 -7.90 -16.88
CA TYR A 79 -4.79 -7.59 -15.69
C TYR A 79 -5.47 -8.84 -15.09
N ASP A 80 -5.87 -9.78 -15.94
CA ASP A 80 -6.52 -11.03 -15.52
C ASP A 80 -5.56 -11.98 -14.77
N ASP A 81 -4.26 -11.96 -15.09
CA ASP A 81 -3.26 -12.79 -14.40
C ASP A 81 -2.95 -12.27 -12.99
N TYR A 82 -3.09 -10.96 -12.76
CA TYR A 82 -2.83 -10.34 -11.46
C TYR A 82 -4.06 -10.24 -10.57
N ALA A 83 -5.28 -10.43 -11.10
CA ALA A 83 -6.51 -10.45 -10.31
C ALA A 83 -6.45 -11.34 -9.05
N PRO A 84 -5.95 -12.60 -9.08
CA PRO A 84 -5.82 -13.41 -7.87
C PRO A 84 -4.80 -12.83 -6.87
N THR A 85 -3.66 -12.33 -7.35
CA THR A 85 -2.64 -11.72 -6.49
C THR A 85 -3.12 -10.42 -5.86
N LEU A 86 -3.94 -9.63 -6.58
CA LEU A 86 -4.54 -8.40 -6.09
C LEU A 86 -5.52 -8.72 -4.96
N GLN A 87 -6.37 -9.73 -5.16
CA GLN A 87 -7.31 -10.19 -4.13
C GLN A 87 -6.60 -10.69 -2.87
N GLU A 88 -5.49 -11.44 -3.02
CA GLU A 88 -4.67 -11.89 -1.90
C GLU A 88 -4.06 -10.71 -1.14
N LYS A 89 -3.51 -9.72 -1.86
CA LYS A 89 -2.93 -8.52 -1.24
C LYS A 89 -3.98 -7.64 -0.57
N GLU A 90 -5.18 -7.53 -1.14
CA GLU A 90 -6.31 -6.82 -0.52
C GLU A 90 -6.73 -7.49 0.80
N ALA A 91 -6.77 -8.82 0.84
CA ALA A 91 -7.07 -9.58 2.05
C ALA A 91 -5.98 -9.41 3.13
N GLU A 92 -4.70 -9.41 2.71
CA GLU A 92 -3.56 -9.13 3.58
C GLU A 92 -3.67 -7.72 4.20
N ILE A 93 -3.97 -6.70 3.39
CA ILE A 93 -4.18 -5.33 3.85
C ILE A 93 -5.32 -5.25 4.88
N GLN A 94 -6.44 -5.91 4.64
CA GLN A 94 -7.56 -5.93 5.58
C GLN A 94 -7.19 -6.58 6.91
N SER A 95 -6.44 -7.70 6.86
CA SER A 95 -5.98 -8.38 8.08
C SER A 95 -5.02 -7.51 8.91
N LEU A 96 -4.07 -6.85 8.26
CA LEU A 96 -3.12 -5.95 8.91
C LEU A 96 -3.82 -4.72 9.51
N GLN A 97 -4.82 -4.18 8.82
CA GLN A 97 -5.63 -3.07 9.34
C GLN A 97 -6.43 -3.49 10.59
N ALA A 98 -7.02 -4.69 10.58
CA ALA A 98 -7.73 -5.24 11.73
C ALA A 98 -6.78 -5.47 12.91
N GLU A 99 -5.58 -5.99 12.66
CA GLU A 99 -4.56 -6.18 13.69
C GLU A 99 -4.14 -4.84 14.30
N ILE A 100 -3.85 -3.83 13.48
CA ILE A 100 -3.51 -2.47 13.94
C ILE A 100 -4.64 -1.90 14.82
N GLN A 101 -5.90 -2.07 14.42
CA GLN A 101 -7.04 -1.58 15.21
C GLN A 101 -7.15 -2.31 16.56
N SER A 102 -6.91 -3.62 16.56
CA SER A 102 -6.89 -4.43 17.78
C SER A 102 -5.77 -4.00 18.75
N LEU A 103 -4.57 -3.75 18.22
CA LEU A 103 -3.41 -3.32 18.99
C LEU A 103 -3.62 -1.91 19.55
N ARG A 104 -4.16 -0.99 18.75
CA ARG A 104 -4.56 0.35 19.23
C ARG A 104 -5.56 0.27 20.38
N THR A 105 -6.55 -0.60 20.28
CA THR A 105 -7.54 -0.81 21.35
C THR A 105 -6.90 -1.37 22.63
N LYS A 106 -5.93 -2.28 22.50
CA LYS A 106 -5.17 -2.82 23.65
C LYS A 106 -4.30 -1.76 24.32
N ILE A 107 -3.68 -0.87 23.54
CA ILE A 107 -2.88 0.25 24.06
C ILE A 107 -3.77 1.18 24.89
N VAL A 108 -4.92 1.60 24.35
CA VAL A 108 -5.87 2.47 25.08
C VAL A 108 -6.34 1.81 26.38
N LYS A 109 -6.69 0.51 26.36
CA LYS A 109 -7.07 -0.22 27.58
C LYS A 109 -5.96 -0.37 28.60
N HIS A 110 -4.70 -0.38 28.16
CA HIS A 110 -3.54 -0.43 29.05
C HIS A 110 -3.21 0.95 29.65
N GLU A 111 -3.44 2.03 28.90
CA GLU A 111 -3.32 3.41 29.39
C GLU A 111 -4.46 3.80 30.34
N GLU A 112 -5.67 3.28 30.13
CA GLU A 112 -6.84 3.52 31.00
C GLU A 112 -6.79 2.75 32.32
N LYS A 113 -5.99 1.68 32.43
CA LYS A 113 -5.71 1.10 33.74
C LYS A 113 -4.82 2.10 34.47
N PRO A 114 -5.31 2.78 35.52
CA PRO A 114 -4.40 3.55 36.35
C PRO A 114 -3.36 2.54 36.84
N THR A 115 -2.09 2.84 36.61
CA THR A 115 -0.98 2.09 37.20
C THR A 115 -1.05 2.31 38.72
N HIS A 116 -2.00 1.65 39.39
CA HIS A 116 -1.98 1.45 40.82
C HIS A 116 -0.76 0.57 41.05
N SER A 117 0.35 1.22 41.38
CA SER A 117 1.53 0.50 41.81
C SER A 117 1.17 -0.21 43.12
N GLU A 118 1.77 -1.36 43.37
CA GLU A 118 1.61 -2.10 44.62
C GLU A 118 1.85 -1.20 45.87
N GLY A 119 2.73 -0.20 45.72
CA GLY A 119 2.96 0.84 46.73
C GLY A 119 1.78 1.79 46.96
N PHE A 120 0.96 2.09 45.95
CA PHE A 120 -0.26 2.88 46.10
C PHE A 120 -1.32 2.11 46.90
N ASP A 121 -1.50 0.83 46.62
CA ASP A 121 -2.44 -0.03 47.35
C ASP A 121 -2.00 -0.24 48.80
N LEU A 122 -0.70 -0.46 49.03
CA LEU A 122 -0.12 -0.55 50.36
C LEU A 122 -0.31 0.75 51.15
N LYS A 123 -0.07 1.91 50.52
CA LYS A 123 -0.25 3.23 51.14
C LYS A 123 -1.72 3.47 51.50
N THR A 124 -2.65 3.09 50.64
CA THR A 124 -4.09 3.25 50.89
C THR A 124 -4.54 2.38 52.08
N ARG A 125 -4.10 1.12 52.15
CA ARG A 125 -4.39 0.22 53.28
C ARG A 125 -3.76 0.70 54.59
N ALA A 126 -2.53 1.22 54.54
CA ALA A 126 -1.87 1.78 55.71
C ALA A 126 -2.60 3.02 56.21
N MET A 127 -3.04 3.90 55.30
CA MET A 127 -3.76 5.12 55.63
C MET A 127 -5.14 4.83 56.26
N ASP A 128 -5.87 3.86 55.71
CA ASP A 128 -7.15 3.40 56.30
C ASP A 128 -6.96 2.80 57.70
N SER A 129 -5.86 2.06 57.91
CA SER A 129 -5.51 1.50 59.22
C SER A 129 -5.13 2.58 60.23
N ILE A 130 -4.39 3.61 59.81
CA ILE A 130 -4.02 4.76 60.65
C ILE A 130 -5.27 5.55 61.05
N VAL A 131 -6.19 5.81 60.13
CA VAL A 131 -7.44 6.52 60.44
C VAL A 131 -8.27 5.75 61.46
N LYS A 132 -8.36 4.43 61.33
CA LYS A 132 -9.04 3.58 62.32
C LYS A 132 -8.37 3.65 63.69
N LEU A 133 -7.04 3.57 63.75
CA LEU A 133 -6.31 3.69 65.01
C LEU A 133 -6.47 5.07 65.65
N ALA A 134 -6.44 6.14 64.84
CA ALA A 134 -6.65 7.50 65.32
C ALA A 134 -8.07 7.68 65.88
N ALA A 135 -9.09 7.16 65.19
CA ALA A 135 -10.47 7.17 65.68
C ALA A 135 -10.66 6.35 66.95
N MET A 136 -9.97 5.21 67.09
CA MET A 136 -9.96 4.42 68.33
C MET A 136 -9.25 5.15 69.47
N GLY A 137 -8.15 5.86 69.19
CA GLY A 137 -7.45 6.71 70.16
C GLY A 137 -8.33 7.86 70.65
N ASP A 138 -9.00 8.56 69.74
CA ASP A 138 -9.90 9.67 70.05
C ASP A 138 -11.12 9.21 70.88
N MET A 139 -11.67 8.02 70.59
CA MET A 139 -12.69 7.39 71.43
C MET A 139 -12.18 6.99 72.82
N SER A 140 -10.90 6.58 72.92
CA SER A 140 -10.29 6.23 74.20
C SER A 140 -10.16 7.47 75.10
N ASP A 141 -9.73 8.61 74.53
CA ASP A 141 -9.61 9.89 75.22
C ASP A 141 -10.96 10.50 75.62
N LEU A 142 -12.03 10.25 74.85
CA LEU A 142 -13.41 10.61 75.20
C LEU A 142 -14.00 9.78 76.35
N THR A 143 -13.50 8.56 76.59
CA THR A 143 -13.98 7.67 77.67
C THR A 143 -13.22 7.84 79.00
N LEU A 144 -12.11 8.60 79.00
CA LEU A 144 -11.25 8.83 80.16
C LEU A 144 -11.42 10.24 80.78
N ASN A 145 -12.37 11.05 80.29
CA ASN A 145 -12.90 12.26 80.95
C ASN A 145 -14.33 12.01 81.44
#